data_AF-A0A6A4KXV6-F1
#
_entry.id   AF-A0A6A4KXV6-F1
#
_cell.length_a   1.000
_cell.length_b   1.000
_cell.length_c   1.000
_cell.angle_alpha   90.00
_cell.angle_beta   90.00
_cell.angle_gamma   90.00
#
_symmetry.space_group_name_H-M   'P 1'
#
loop_
_entity.id
_entity.type
_entity.pdbx_description
1 polymer ?
#
loop_
_entity_poly.entity_id
_entity_poly.type
_entity_poly.pdbx_seq_one_letter_code
_entity_poly.pdbx_strand_id
1 'polypeptide(L)'
;MSDPCLRLAKLYSIAVDFPKTGVPAEIPRDLRVQDYPDFMEKPDKTFYKSECVIGKLFRAAKDVAPHSIKSFTKDVSRELYDLDMEVEGFQDYLEQAFDRKTEYDYKLGNLMDYYGIKTEAEILSGSIMKMSKSFDRRKDAENVGLLVKSLRKEARAWFKDGDNADIYAKASACLAHFINTSNTARNFVNETIA
;
A
#
# COMPACT_ATOMS: atom_id res chain seq x y z
N MET A 1 19.37 -8.43 33.92
CA MET A 1 19.26 -9.18 32.64
C MET A 1 19.32 -10.66 32.94
N SER A 2 18.53 -11.49 32.25
CA SER A 2 18.53 -12.94 32.51
C SER A 2 19.76 -13.61 31.88
N ASP A 3 20.30 -14.63 32.57
CA ASP A 3 21.45 -15.40 32.09
C ASP A 3 21.22 -16.04 30.69
N PRO A 4 20.04 -16.62 30.38
CA PRO A 4 19.75 -17.13 29.04
C PRO A 4 19.86 -16.07 27.94
N CYS A 5 19.43 -14.83 28.19
CA CYS A 5 19.53 -13.75 27.21
C CYS A 5 20.99 -13.36 26.92
N LEU A 6 21.85 -13.35 27.95
CA LEU A 6 23.28 -13.06 27.77
C LEU A 6 23.98 -14.17 26.98
N ARG A 7 23.66 -15.43 27.24
CA ARG A 7 24.19 -16.58 26.48
C ARG A 7 23.76 -16.51 25.01
N LEU A 8 22.49 -16.22 24.74
CA LEU A 8 21.98 -16.04 23.37
C LEU A 8 22.65 -14.86 22.66
N ALA A 9 22.87 -13.74 23.34
CA ALA A 9 23.56 -12.58 22.76
C ALA A 9 25.01 -12.90 22.34
N LYS A 10 25.74 -13.68 23.16
CA LYS A 10 27.09 -14.15 22.82
C LYS A 10 27.07 -15.08 21.60
N LEU A 11 26.13 -16.03 21.54
CA LEU A 11 25.97 -16.92 20.39
C LEU A 11 25.60 -16.14 19.11
N TYR A 12 24.77 -15.11 19.22
CA TYR A 12 24.43 -14.24 18.09
C TYR A 12 25.65 -13.50 17.55
N SER A 13 26.52 -13.00 18.44
CA SER A 13 27.79 -12.37 18.03
C SER A 13 28.68 -13.33 17.23
N ILE A 14 28.80 -14.60 17.66
CA ILE A 14 29.56 -15.63 16.95
C ILE A 14 28.94 -15.90 15.57
N ALA A 15 27.60 -16.00 15.50
CA ALA A 15 26.89 -16.27 14.25
C ALA A 15 27.13 -15.20 13.18
N VAL A 16 27.19 -13.93 13.57
CA VAL A 16 27.45 -12.80 12.65
C VAL A 16 28.87 -12.85 12.09
N ASP A 17 29.86 -13.26 12.89
CA ASP A 17 31.26 -13.40 12.47
C ASP A 17 31.58 -14.75 11.82
N PHE A 18 30.60 -15.64 11.64
CA PHE A 18 30.78 -16.91 10.94
C PHE A 18 31.42 -16.77 9.55
N PRO A 19 31.04 -15.80 8.68
CA PRO A 19 31.68 -15.65 7.37
C PRO A 19 33.18 -15.32 7.45
N LYS A 20 33.65 -14.79 8.58
CA LYS A 20 35.07 -14.44 8.80
C LYS A 20 35.84 -15.54 9.52
N THR A 21 35.23 -16.16 10.53
CA THR A 21 35.90 -17.08 11.45
C THR A 21 35.70 -18.55 11.08
N GLY A 22 34.65 -18.87 10.32
CA GLY A 22 34.25 -20.24 10.01
C GLY A 22 33.69 -21.02 11.21
N VAL A 23 33.53 -20.39 12.38
CA VAL A 23 33.04 -21.05 13.60
C VAL A 23 31.50 -20.92 13.69
N PRO A 24 30.74 -22.02 13.57
CA PRO A 24 29.28 -21.95 13.63
C PRO A 24 28.80 -21.73 15.07
N ALA A 25 27.76 -20.91 15.23
CA ALA A 25 27.07 -20.76 16.50
C ALA A 25 26.03 -21.86 16.68
N GLU A 26 26.26 -22.78 17.63
CA GLU A 26 25.30 -23.82 17.98
C GLU A 26 24.40 -23.35 19.13
N ILE A 27 23.08 -23.44 18.96
CA ILE A 27 22.11 -23.07 19.99
C ILE A 27 21.72 -24.31 20.83
N PRO A 28 22.12 -24.37 22.11
CA PRO A 28 21.73 -25.41 23.06
C PRO A 28 20.22 -25.57 23.20
N ARG A 29 19.76 -26.78 23.55
CA ARG A 29 18.31 -27.09 23.65
C ARG A 29 17.60 -26.29 24.75
N ASP A 30 18.28 -26.00 25.85
CA ASP A 30 17.77 -25.19 26.97
C ASP A 30 17.52 -23.72 26.58
N LEU A 31 18.21 -23.22 25.55
CA LEU A 31 18.02 -21.87 25.04
C LEU A 31 16.98 -21.78 23.91
N ARG A 32 16.39 -22.92 23.50
CA ARG A 32 15.37 -22.94 22.46
C ARG A 32 13.99 -22.63 23.05
N VAL A 33 13.40 -21.58 22.53
CA VAL A 33 12.05 -21.15 22.89
C VAL A 33 11.02 -22.12 22.30
N GLN A 34 10.12 -22.61 23.16
CA GLN A 34 9.00 -23.47 22.77
C GLN A 34 7.76 -22.65 22.41
N ASP A 35 7.36 -21.72 23.29
CA ASP A 35 6.22 -20.84 23.09
C ASP A 35 6.65 -19.44 22.67
N TYR A 36 6.02 -18.91 21.63
CA TYR A 36 6.36 -17.61 21.07
C TYR A 36 5.41 -16.53 21.59
N PRO A 37 5.86 -15.29 21.73
CA PRO A 37 4.93 -14.20 22.03
C PRO A 37 3.96 -13.99 20.86
N ASP A 38 2.74 -13.60 21.18
CA ASP A 38 1.63 -13.32 20.25
C ASP A 38 2.00 -12.41 19.08
N PHE A 39 2.84 -11.39 19.30
CA PHE A 39 3.27 -10.46 18.26
C PHE A 39 4.15 -11.07 17.15
N MET A 40 4.63 -12.31 17.29
CA MET A 40 5.46 -12.97 16.27
C MET A 40 4.65 -13.72 15.19
N GLU A 41 3.35 -13.95 15.38
CA GLU A 41 2.43 -14.54 14.38
C GLU A 41 2.93 -15.76 13.58
N LYS A 42 3.70 -16.66 14.22
CA LYS A 42 4.18 -17.90 13.60
C LYS A 42 3.06 -18.96 13.43
N PRO A 43 2.50 -19.18 12.24
CA PRO A 43 1.26 -19.96 12.06
C PRO A 43 1.30 -21.39 12.63
N ASP A 44 2.49 -21.99 12.71
CA ASP A 44 2.70 -23.37 13.15
C ASP A 44 3.06 -23.53 14.64
N LYS A 45 2.97 -22.46 15.45
CA LYS A 45 3.42 -22.47 16.86
C LYS A 45 2.35 -21.95 17.81
N THR A 46 2.38 -22.45 19.05
CA THR A 46 1.61 -21.94 20.16
C THR A 46 2.13 -20.58 20.61
N PHE A 47 1.22 -19.72 21.04
CA PHE A 47 1.57 -18.37 21.48
C PHE A 47 1.05 -18.06 22.87
N TYR A 48 1.80 -17.22 23.58
CA TYR A 48 1.35 -16.58 24.80
C TYR A 48 1.12 -15.09 24.57
N LYS A 49 0.16 -14.52 25.31
CA LYS A 49 -0.12 -13.09 25.31
C LYS A 49 1.02 -12.32 25.98
N SER A 50 1.78 -11.54 25.22
CA SER A 50 2.93 -10.81 25.77
C SER A 50 2.49 -9.55 26.52
N GLU A 51 2.94 -9.40 27.77
CA GLU A 51 2.66 -8.20 28.59
C GLU A 51 3.65 -7.05 28.36
N CYS A 52 4.66 -7.26 27.53
CA CYS A 52 5.61 -6.25 27.12
C CYS A 52 4.96 -5.15 26.25
N VAL A 53 5.60 -3.98 26.20
CA VAL A 53 5.12 -2.82 25.39
C VAL A 53 4.89 -3.23 23.94
N ILE A 54 5.78 -4.03 23.35
CA ILE A 54 5.65 -4.53 21.98
C ILE A 54 4.38 -5.37 21.79
N GLY A 55 4.08 -6.28 22.71
CA GLY A 55 2.86 -7.10 22.64
C GLY A 55 1.58 -6.26 22.80
N LYS A 56 1.60 -5.26 23.70
CA LYS A 56 0.49 -4.29 23.85
C LYS A 56 0.28 -3.48 22.57
N LEU A 57 1.35 -2.94 22.01
CA LEU A 57 1.31 -2.16 20.77
C LEU A 57 0.85 -3.00 19.58
N PHE A 58 1.36 -4.23 19.45
CA PHE A 58 0.96 -5.15 18.40
C PHE A 58 -0.55 -5.41 18.41
N ARG A 59 -1.14 -5.72 19.57
CA ARG A 59 -2.59 -5.93 19.70
C ARG A 59 -3.38 -4.65 19.37
N ALA A 60 -2.94 -3.51 19.90
CA ALA A 60 -3.57 -2.22 19.63
C ALA A 60 -3.52 -1.86 18.12
N ALA A 61 -2.46 -2.20 17.41
CA ALA A 61 -2.30 -1.93 15.98
C ALA A 61 -2.94 -3.00 15.07
N LYS A 62 -2.99 -4.25 15.52
CA LYS A 62 -3.55 -5.38 14.76
C LYS A 62 -5.04 -5.19 14.49
N ASP A 63 -5.77 -4.67 15.47
CA ASP A 63 -7.20 -4.36 15.32
C ASP A 63 -7.44 -3.07 14.51
N VAL A 64 -6.38 -2.29 14.24
CA VAL A 64 -6.39 -1.09 13.38
C VAL A 64 -6.10 -1.45 11.91
N ALA A 65 -6.00 -2.74 11.58
CA ALA A 65 -5.91 -3.23 10.20
C ALA A 65 -6.93 -2.52 9.28
N PRO A 66 -6.60 -2.32 7.98
CA PRO A 66 -7.21 -1.31 7.09
C PRO A 66 -8.65 -1.64 6.64
N HIS A 67 -9.41 -2.38 7.43
CA HIS A 67 -10.85 -2.52 7.29
C HIS A 67 -11.62 -1.27 7.77
N SER A 68 -10.95 -0.34 8.46
CA SER A 68 -11.54 0.89 8.99
C SER A 68 -10.97 2.17 8.38
N ILE A 69 -10.32 2.11 7.20
CA ILE A 69 -10.32 3.30 6.36
C ILE A 69 -11.77 3.41 5.89
N LYS A 70 -12.55 4.31 6.50
CA LYS A 70 -13.90 4.63 6.04
C LYS A 70 -13.85 4.69 4.52
N SER A 71 -14.63 3.86 3.83
CA SER A 71 -14.65 3.91 2.37
C SER A 71 -14.90 5.35 1.97
N PHE A 72 -14.10 5.88 1.06
CA PHE A 72 -14.30 7.22 0.52
C PHE A 72 -15.63 7.21 -0.23
N THR A 73 -16.72 7.55 0.45
CA THR A 73 -18.07 7.50 -0.10
C THR A 73 -18.35 8.77 -0.88
N LYS A 74 -19.38 8.73 -1.72
CA LYS A 74 -19.89 9.91 -2.41
C LYS A 74 -20.25 11.05 -1.45
N ASP A 75 -20.77 10.72 -0.26
CA ASP A 75 -21.14 11.72 0.76
C ASP A 75 -19.90 12.41 1.34
N VAL A 76 -18.86 11.64 1.70
CA VAL A 76 -17.56 12.19 2.14
C VAL A 76 -16.92 13.03 1.03
N SER A 77 -17.08 12.60 -0.23
CA SER A 77 -16.55 13.35 -1.38
C SER A 77 -17.24 14.70 -1.56
N ARG A 78 -18.55 14.76 -1.31
CA ARG A 78 -19.32 16.01 -1.38
C ARG A 78 -18.97 16.97 -0.25
N GLU A 79 -18.77 16.44 0.96
CA GLU A 79 -18.36 17.27 2.12
C GLU A 79 -16.96 17.86 1.96
N LEU A 80 -16.06 17.15 1.28
CA LEU A 80 -14.68 17.61 1.04
C LEU A 80 -14.53 18.43 -0.24
N TYR A 81 -15.62 18.69 -0.97
CA TYR A 81 -15.56 19.46 -2.19
C TYR A 81 -15.39 20.95 -1.88
N ASP A 82 -14.31 21.52 -2.38
CA ASP A 82 -14.09 22.96 -2.31
C ASP A 82 -14.66 23.62 -3.57
N LEU A 83 -15.74 24.37 -3.40
CA LEU A 83 -16.38 25.14 -4.46
C LEU A 83 -15.46 26.26 -4.99
N ASP A 84 -14.51 26.73 -4.18
CA ASP A 84 -13.53 27.75 -4.62
C ASP A 84 -12.56 27.18 -5.66
N MET A 85 -12.52 25.86 -5.84
CA MET A 85 -11.76 25.20 -6.91
C MET A 85 -12.53 25.09 -8.23
N GLU A 86 -13.78 25.57 -8.33
CA GLU A 86 -14.51 25.66 -9.60
C GLU A 86 -14.12 26.92 -10.38
N VAL A 87 -13.67 26.74 -11.62
CA VAL A 87 -13.30 27.83 -12.52
C VAL A 87 -14.25 27.85 -13.72
N GLU A 88 -14.70 29.04 -14.11
CA GLU A 88 -15.58 29.22 -15.26
C GLU A 88 -15.02 28.55 -16.53
N GLY A 89 -15.87 27.86 -17.29
CA GLY A 89 -15.47 27.09 -18.47
C GLY A 89 -14.97 25.66 -18.17
N PHE A 90 -14.97 25.20 -16.91
CA PHE A 90 -14.59 23.81 -16.61
C PHE A 90 -15.52 22.77 -17.23
N GLN A 91 -16.79 23.12 -17.50
CA GLN A 91 -17.76 22.17 -18.04
C GLN A 91 -17.34 21.62 -19.41
N ASP A 92 -16.64 22.44 -20.21
CA ASP A 92 -16.16 22.07 -21.54
C ASP A 92 -15.09 20.96 -21.49
N TYR A 93 -14.46 20.76 -20.33
CA TYR A 93 -13.41 19.77 -20.11
C TYR A 93 -13.89 18.52 -19.35
N LEU A 94 -15.18 18.40 -19.03
CA LEU A 94 -15.69 17.26 -18.25
C LEU A 94 -15.54 15.92 -18.98
N GLU A 95 -15.80 15.89 -20.29
CA GLU A 95 -15.63 14.69 -21.11
C GLU A 95 -14.16 14.28 -21.20
N GLN A 96 -13.28 15.25 -21.47
CA GLN A 96 -11.85 15.01 -21.47
C GLN A 96 -11.34 14.51 -20.10
N ALA A 97 -11.84 15.08 -18.99
CA ALA A 97 -11.50 14.63 -17.65
C ALA A 97 -11.95 13.18 -17.38
N PHE A 98 -13.14 12.81 -17.87
CA PHE A 98 -13.66 11.44 -17.79
C PHE A 98 -12.74 10.45 -18.53
N ASP A 99 -12.39 10.76 -19.78
CA ASP A 99 -11.56 9.89 -20.62
C ASP A 99 -10.17 9.70 -20.01
N ARG A 100 -9.53 10.80 -19.57
CA ARG A 100 -8.20 10.75 -18.95
C ARG A 100 -8.19 9.98 -17.64
N LYS A 101 -9.24 10.12 -16.82
CA LYS A 101 -9.36 9.32 -15.59
C LYS A 101 -9.53 7.84 -15.93
N THR A 102 -10.42 7.52 -16.87
CA THR A 102 -10.66 6.13 -17.29
C THR A 102 -9.39 5.47 -17.81
N GLU A 103 -8.62 6.20 -18.62
CA GLU A 103 -7.32 5.75 -19.13
C GLU A 103 -6.30 5.50 -18.00
N TYR A 104 -6.24 6.41 -17.01
CA TYR A 104 -5.38 6.24 -15.84
C TYR A 104 -5.77 5.03 -14.99
N ASP A 105 -7.07 4.90 -14.66
CA ASP A 105 -7.61 3.82 -13.84
C ASP A 105 -7.36 2.46 -14.52
N TYR A 106 -7.53 2.38 -15.84
CA TYR A 106 -7.22 1.20 -16.62
C TYR A 106 -5.73 0.83 -16.57
N LYS A 107 -4.83 1.79 -16.80
CA LYS A 107 -3.37 1.57 -16.76
C LYS A 107 -2.91 1.15 -15.36
N LEU A 108 -3.44 1.79 -14.31
CA LEU A 108 -3.11 1.45 -12.94
C LEU A 108 -3.67 0.08 -12.53
N GLY A 109 -4.91 -0.23 -12.92
CA GLY A 109 -5.55 -1.53 -12.71
C GLY A 109 -4.75 -2.66 -13.35
N ASN A 110 -4.32 -2.50 -14.60
CA ASN A 110 -3.48 -3.49 -15.29
C ASN A 110 -2.16 -3.76 -14.55
N LEU A 111 -1.52 -2.72 -13.99
CA LEU A 111 -0.32 -2.90 -13.17
C LEU A 111 -0.62 -3.65 -11.87
N MET A 112 -1.72 -3.30 -11.20
CA MET A 112 -2.16 -3.97 -9.99
C MET A 112 -2.43 -5.46 -10.26
N ASP A 113 -3.16 -5.78 -11.32
CA ASP A 113 -3.49 -7.15 -11.72
C ASP A 113 -2.25 -7.96 -12.12
N TYR A 114 -1.35 -7.36 -12.90
CA TYR A 114 -0.12 -8.00 -13.35
C TYR A 114 0.78 -8.41 -12.18
N TYR A 115 0.97 -7.53 -11.19
CA TYR A 115 1.80 -7.81 -10.01
C TYR A 115 1.03 -8.50 -8.87
N GLY A 116 -0.30 -8.63 -8.99
CA GLY A 116 -1.17 -9.20 -7.96
C GLY A 116 -1.31 -8.32 -6.71
N ILE A 117 -1.24 -7.00 -6.88
CA ILE A 117 -1.40 -6.00 -5.81
C ILE A 117 -2.88 -5.68 -5.64
N LYS A 118 -3.39 -5.72 -4.41
CA LYS A 118 -4.83 -5.66 -4.14
C LYS A 118 -5.40 -4.27 -4.02
N THR A 119 -4.58 -3.28 -3.65
CA THR A 119 -5.07 -1.94 -3.30
C THR A 119 -4.25 -0.85 -3.96
N GLU A 120 -4.92 0.23 -4.35
CA GLU A 120 -4.29 1.42 -4.92
C GLU A 120 -3.26 2.03 -3.94
N ALA A 121 -3.60 2.04 -2.65
CA ALA A 121 -2.72 2.57 -1.61
C ALA A 121 -1.38 1.82 -1.55
N GLU A 122 -1.37 0.50 -1.71
CA GLU A 122 -0.14 -0.31 -1.72
C GLU A 122 0.75 0.03 -2.92
N ILE A 123 0.18 0.10 -4.12
CA ILE A 123 0.96 0.36 -5.35
C ILE A 123 1.45 1.81 -5.41
N LEU A 124 0.66 2.78 -4.94
CA LEU A 124 1.05 4.20 -4.96
C LEU A 124 2.04 4.58 -3.85
N SER A 125 1.95 3.94 -2.68
CA SER A 125 2.88 4.16 -1.57
C SER A 125 4.19 3.37 -1.72
N GLY A 126 4.20 2.35 -2.58
CA GLY A 126 5.29 1.38 -2.67
C GLY A 126 5.36 0.41 -1.48
N SER A 127 4.44 0.50 -0.52
CA SER A 127 4.38 -0.36 0.67
C SER A 127 3.61 -1.65 0.36
N ILE A 128 4.09 -2.40 -0.62
CA ILE A 128 3.41 -3.58 -1.15
C ILE A 128 3.47 -4.71 -0.12
N MET A 129 2.32 -5.19 0.35
CA MET A 129 2.26 -6.22 1.40
C MET A 129 2.40 -7.62 0.82
N LYS A 130 1.73 -7.88 -0.30
CA LYS A 130 1.72 -9.16 -1.01
C LYS A 130 1.85 -8.92 -2.51
N MET A 131 2.60 -9.78 -3.17
CA MET A 131 2.70 -9.87 -4.64
C MET A 131 2.33 -11.28 -5.07
N SER A 132 2.06 -11.46 -6.36
CA SER A 132 1.94 -12.78 -6.96
C SER A 132 3.22 -13.61 -6.74
N LYS A 133 3.08 -14.94 -6.63
CA LYS A 133 4.17 -15.88 -6.34
C LYS A 133 5.29 -15.86 -7.38
N SER A 134 5.01 -15.33 -8.57
CA SER A 134 5.96 -15.22 -9.68
C SER A 134 6.95 -14.05 -9.53
N PHE A 135 6.74 -13.14 -8.57
CA PHE A 135 7.56 -11.95 -8.38
C PHE A 135 8.31 -11.96 -7.04
N ASP A 136 9.52 -11.40 -7.05
CA ASP A 136 10.33 -11.18 -5.86
C ASP A 136 10.03 -9.77 -5.32
N ARG A 137 9.37 -9.71 -4.15
CA ARG A 137 9.02 -8.45 -3.48
C ARG A 137 10.19 -7.48 -3.34
N ARG A 138 11.44 -7.95 -3.16
CA ARG A 138 12.59 -7.05 -2.99
C ARG A 138 13.04 -6.43 -4.30
N LYS A 139 13.01 -7.18 -5.39
CA LYS A 139 13.49 -6.72 -6.70
C LYS A 139 12.39 -6.02 -7.49
N ASP A 140 11.20 -6.60 -7.50
CA ASP A 140 10.10 -6.14 -8.34
C ASP A 140 9.36 -4.94 -7.75
N ALA A 141 9.45 -4.69 -6.44
CA ALA A 141 8.86 -3.49 -5.84
C ALA A 141 9.50 -2.20 -6.36
N GLU A 142 10.81 -2.20 -6.63
CA GLU A 142 11.48 -1.06 -7.24
C GLU A 142 10.98 -0.82 -8.67
N ASN A 143 10.84 -1.90 -9.45
CA ASN A 143 10.30 -1.86 -10.81
C ASN A 143 8.86 -1.31 -10.82
N VAL A 144 7.99 -1.80 -9.93
CA VAL A 144 6.63 -1.27 -9.75
C VAL A 144 6.67 0.22 -9.43
N GLY A 145 7.55 0.64 -8.52
CA GLY A 145 7.73 2.04 -8.18
C GLY A 145 8.12 2.91 -9.38
N LEU A 146 8.97 2.41 -10.29
CA LEU A 146 9.35 3.09 -11.52
C LEU A 146 8.19 3.17 -12.53
N LEU A 147 7.43 2.08 -12.70
CA LEU A 147 6.26 2.05 -13.59
C LEU A 147 5.19 3.04 -13.13
N VAL A 148 4.88 3.07 -11.83
CA VAL A 148 3.93 4.02 -11.24
C VAL A 148 4.42 5.46 -11.39
N LYS A 149 5.73 5.71 -11.21
CA LYS A 149 6.32 7.04 -11.46
C LYS A 149 6.19 7.46 -12.91
N SER A 150 6.38 6.53 -13.85
CA SER A 150 6.20 6.77 -15.28
C SER A 150 4.74 7.10 -15.61
N LEU A 151 3.79 6.29 -15.14
CA LEU A 151 2.36 6.53 -15.30
C LEU A 151 1.94 7.89 -14.75
N ARG A 152 2.42 8.25 -13.55
CA ARG A 152 2.18 9.58 -12.97
C ARG A 152 2.77 10.71 -13.81
N LYS A 153 3.92 10.51 -14.46
CA LYS A 153 4.54 11.51 -15.34
C LYS A 153 3.73 11.69 -16.61
N GLU A 154 3.26 10.60 -17.20
CA GLU A 154 2.37 10.59 -18.35
C GLU A 154 1.05 11.29 -18.04
N ALA A 155 0.40 10.92 -16.93
CA ALA A 155 -0.85 11.54 -16.49
C ALA A 155 -0.71 13.06 -16.30
N ARG A 156 0.40 13.52 -15.70
CA ARG A 156 0.70 14.96 -15.58
C ARG A 156 0.93 15.65 -16.92
N ALA A 157 1.38 14.94 -17.95
CA ALA A 157 1.61 15.51 -19.27
C ALA A 157 0.29 15.79 -19.98
N TRP A 158 -0.74 14.95 -19.81
CA TRP A 158 -2.07 15.17 -20.39
C TRP A 158 -2.69 16.53 -20.03
N PHE A 159 -2.35 17.07 -18.85
CA PHE A 159 -2.82 18.39 -18.40
C PHE A 159 -2.04 19.57 -18.98
N LYS A 160 -0.89 19.32 -19.60
CA LYS A 160 -0.02 20.35 -20.18
C LYS A 160 -0.27 20.56 -21.67
N ASP A 161 -1.06 19.70 -22.30
CA ASP A 161 -1.47 19.87 -23.69
C ASP A 161 -2.58 20.94 -23.75
N GLY A 162 -2.22 22.17 -24.14
CA GLY A 162 -3.13 23.30 -24.32
C GLY A 162 -2.60 24.63 -23.75
N ASP A 163 -3.41 25.68 -23.79
CA ASP A 163 -3.04 26.99 -23.23
C ASP A 163 -2.96 26.95 -21.70
N ASN A 164 -2.01 27.69 -21.13
CA ASN A 164 -1.81 27.75 -19.68
C ASN A 164 -3.04 28.31 -18.93
N ALA A 165 -3.89 29.08 -19.60
CA ALA A 165 -5.12 29.62 -19.03
C ALA A 165 -6.15 28.52 -18.70
N ASP A 166 -6.15 27.43 -19.47
CA ASP A 166 -7.12 26.33 -19.33
C ASP A 166 -6.72 25.29 -18.28
N ILE A 167 -5.52 25.40 -17.71
CA ILE A 167 -5.01 24.42 -16.74
C ILE A 167 -5.91 24.38 -15.50
N TYR A 168 -6.42 25.54 -15.06
CA TYR A 168 -7.30 25.61 -13.90
C TYR A 168 -8.68 25.02 -14.22
N ALA A 169 -9.27 25.35 -15.37
CA ALA A 169 -10.54 24.77 -15.81
C ALA A 169 -10.46 23.23 -15.97
N LYS A 170 -9.35 22.71 -16.52
CA LYS A 170 -9.07 21.27 -16.60
C LYS A 170 -8.93 20.63 -15.22
N ALA A 171 -8.26 21.29 -14.29
CA ALA A 171 -8.11 20.81 -12.92
C ALA A 171 -9.46 20.76 -12.18
N SER A 172 -10.27 21.81 -12.32
CA SER A 172 -11.64 21.88 -11.80
C SER A 172 -12.51 20.75 -12.36
N ALA A 173 -12.43 20.48 -13.67
CA ALA A 173 -13.17 19.39 -14.31
C ALA A 173 -12.78 18.01 -13.76
N CYS A 174 -11.49 17.74 -13.57
CA CYS A 174 -11.03 16.50 -12.95
C CYS A 174 -11.50 16.34 -11.51
N LEU A 175 -11.46 17.41 -10.72
CA LEU A 175 -11.94 17.40 -9.34
C LEU A 175 -13.46 17.12 -9.28
N ALA A 176 -14.25 17.84 -10.09
CA ALA A 176 -15.69 17.65 -10.20
C ALA A 176 -16.04 16.22 -10.61
N HIS A 177 -15.29 15.64 -11.55
CA HIS A 177 -15.47 14.25 -11.96
C HIS A 177 -15.13 13.24 -10.85
N PHE A 178 -14.01 13.45 -10.14
CA PHE A 178 -13.58 12.58 -9.05
C PHE A 178 -14.69 12.39 -8.01
N ILE A 179 -15.34 13.49 -7.59
CA ILE A 179 -16.41 13.49 -6.58
C ILE A 179 -17.68 12.81 -7.07
N ASN A 180 -18.01 12.97 -8.34
CA ASN A 180 -19.20 12.34 -8.92
C ASN A 180 -19.03 10.83 -9.13
N THR A 181 -17.80 10.33 -9.22
CA THR A 181 -17.48 8.91 -9.50
C THR A 181 -16.96 8.10 -8.31
N SER A 182 -16.81 8.70 -7.12
CA SER A 182 -16.28 8.04 -5.91
C SER A 182 -17.00 6.79 -5.42
N ASN A 183 -18.12 6.37 -6.04
CA ASN A 183 -18.80 5.11 -5.73
C ASN A 183 -18.96 4.16 -6.93
N THR A 184 -18.60 4.55 -8.16
CA THR A 184 -18.97 3.77 -9.35
C THR A 184 -17.98 2.65 -9.67
N ALA A 185 -16.72 2.76 -9.25
CA ALA A 185 -15.66 1.80 -9.57
C ALA A 185 -15.72 0.46 -8.80
N ARG A 186 -16.60 0.30 -7.81
CA ARG A 186 -16.83 -1.00 -7.13
C ARG A 186 -18.02 -1.79 -7.69
N ASN A 187 -18.93 -1.15 -8.43
CA ASN A 187 -20.16 -1.81 -8.89
C ASN A 187 -20.02 -2.43 -10.29
N PHE A 188 -19.10 -1.96 -11.13
CA PHE A 188 -18.92 -2.53 -12.48
C PHE A 188 -18.29 -3.92 -12.50
N VAL A 189 -17.64 -4.38 -11.43
CA VAL A 189 -17.12 -5.76 -11.36
C VAL A 189 -18.19 -6.76 -10.91
N ASN A 190 -19.29 -6.31 -10.30
CA ASN A 190 -20.33 -7.19 -9.78
C ASN A 190 -21.52 -7.39 -10.73
N GLU A 191 -21.65 -6.60 -11.81
CA GLU A 191 -22.76 -6.73 -12.77
C GLU A 191 -22.39 -7.46 -14.07
N THR A 192 -21.14 -7.93 -14.24
CA THR A 192 -20.74 -8.77 -15.40
C THR A 192 -20.71 -10.26 -15.06
N ILE A 193 -21.08 -10.65 -13.84
CA ILE A 193 -21.32 -12.05 -13.45
C ILE A 193 -22.69 -12.14 -12.76
N ALA A 194 -23.74 -11.97 -13.56
CA ALA A 194 -25.10 -12.42 -13.25
C ALA A 194 -25.78 -12.84 -14.55
#